data_AF-A0AAD6K1V2-F1
#
_entry.id   AF-A0AAD6K1V2-F1
#
_cell.length_a   1.000
_cell.length_b   1.000
_cell.length_c   1.000
_cell.angle_alpha   90.00
_cell.angle_beta   90.00
_cell.angle_gamma   90.00
#
_symmetry.space_group_name_H-M   'P 1'
#
loop_
_entity.id
_entity.type
_entity.pdbx_description
1 polymer ?
#
loop_
_entity_poly.entity_id
_entity_poly.type
_entity_poly.pdbx_seq_one_letter_code
_entity_poly.pdbx_strand_id
1 'polypeptide(L)'
;MLFMAVTSAGSSELIAVSSLCTYDIYRTYINPDASGKKILKVSRAVVLGFGCFMGLLAVILNKAGVSLGWMYLAMGILIGSAVLPIAFMLLWRKANAIGAILGAIIGCVLGVITWLVVTKVEYGRINLDTTGRNAPMLAGNLVSILTGGAIHAVCSFLWPQDYDWDTTKKITMVEKENSELPADEFKEEKLTKAKAWIIKWGVGFTVVIVILWPLLTLPAGEFGLGYFTFWAVIAIVWGTVGSAVIIALPLMESWETIQSVCLGMFTNDRLMEKVEEMNIRLHTILLAIPEAESIYFLEKEKAKKKEETEHLA
;
A
#
# COMPACT_ATOMS: atom_id res chain seq x y z
N MET A 1 16.09 -12.10 12.04
CA MET A 1 14.69 -11.78 11.69
C MET A 1 14.41 -10.28 11.64
N LEU A 2 14.73 -9.51 12.70
CA LEU A 2 14.50 -8.05 12.73
C LEU A 2 15.07 -7.30 11.50
N PHE A 3 16.32 -7.56 11.12
CA PHE A 3 16.93 -6.92 9.94
C PHE A 3 16.17 -7.19 8.64
N MET A 4 15.74 -8.42 8.41
CA MET A 4 14.97 -8.79 7.22
C MET A 4 13.59 -8.13 7.22
N ALA A 5 12.90 -8.11 8.37
CA ALA A 5 11.60 -7.46 8.51
C ALA A 5 11.68 -5.95 8.26
N VAL A 6 12.67 -5.27 8.86
CA VAL A 6 12.87 -3.83 8.67
C VAL A 6 13.28 -3.50 7.24
N THR A 7 14.17 -4.29 6.63
CA THR A 7 14.60 -4.08 5.24
C THR A 7 13.45 -4.32 4.26
N SER A 8 12.61 -5.33 4.51
CA SER A 8 11.42 -5.61 3.72
C SER A 8 10.40 -4.46 3.80
N ALA A 9 10.04 -4.02 5.00
CA ALA A 9 9.14 -2.87 5.18
C ALA A 9 9.73 -1.59 4.57
N GLY A 10 11.02 -1.33 4.79
CA GLY A 10 11.71 -0.18 4.21
C GLY A 10 11.73 -0.21 2.68
N SER A 11 11.91 -1.39 2.06
CA SER A 11 11.81 -1.54 0.61
C SER A 11 10.41 -1.18 0.10
N SER A 12 9.36 -1.65 0.75
CA SER A 12 7.98 -1.33 0.36
C SER A 12 7.67 0.17 0.44
N GLU A 13 8.11 0.83 1.52
CA GLU A 13 7.95 2.29 1.69
C GLU A 13 8.75 3.09 0.63
N LEU A 14 9.99 2.67 0.32
CA LEU A 14 10.79 3.31 -0.74
C LEU A 14 10.11 3.21 -2.11
N ILE A 15 9.52 2.05 -2.42
CA ILE A 15 8.79 1.85 -3.67
C ILE A 15 7.50 2.68 -3.68
N ALA A 16 6.78 2.77 -2.56
CA ALA A 16 5.59 3.61 -2.44
C ALA A 16 5.91 5.10 -2.66
N VAL A 17 6.97 5.62 -2.03
CA VAL A 17 7.39 7.02 -2.26
C VAL A 17 7.84 7.23 -3.71
N SER A 18 8.54 6.25 -4.28
CA SER A 18 8.97 6.31 -5.68
C SER A 18 7.80 6.32 -6.65
N SER A 19 6.75 5.52 -6.41
CA SER A 19 5.54 5.50 -7.25
C SER A 19 4.78 6.82 -7.16
N LEU A 20 4.62 7.40 -5.96
CA LEU A 20 4.04 8.74 -5.78
C LEU A 20 4.82 9.80 -6.58
N CYS A 21 6.15 9.86 -6.43
CA CYS A 21 6.94 10.84 -7.17
C CYS A 21 6.92 10.62 -8.69
N THR A 22 6.83 9.38 -9.16
CA THR A 22 6.91 9.08 -10.60
C THR A 22 5.56 9.20 -11.30
N TYR A 23 4.49 8.68 -10.72
CA TYR A 23 3.16 8.73 -11.31
C TYR A 23 2.46 10.04 -10.98
N ASP A 24 2.45 10.46 -9.71
CA ASP A 24 1.64 11.61 -9.30
C ASP A 24 2.31 12.94 -9.59
N ILE A 25 3.66 13.00 -9.53
CA ILE A 25 4.41 14.24 -9.80
C ILE A 25 4.99 14.22 -11.22
N TYR A 26 5.91 13.29 -11.50
CA TYR A 26 6.67 13.31 -12.75
C TYR A 26 5.79 13.10 -13.97
N ARG A 27 4.97 12.05 -13.99
CA ARG A 27 4.08 11.79 -15.13
C ARG A 27 3.00 12.85 -15.23
N THR A 28 2.27 13.14 -14.15
CA THR A 28 1.15 14.09 -14.21
C THR A 28 1.55 15.52 -14.61
N TYR A 29 2.67 16.03 -14.10
CA TYR A 29 3.02 17.45 -14.24
C TYR A 29 4.29 17.74 -15.03
N ILE A 30 5.26 16.82 -15.09
CA ILE A 30 6.56 17.07 -15.74
C ILE A 30 6.61 16.48 -17.15
N ASN A 31 6.14 15.23 -17.32
CA ASN A 31 6.16 14.53 -18.61
C ASN A 31 4.98 13.54 -18.72
N PRO A 32 3.79 14.02 -19.14
CA PRO A 32 2.57 13.20 -19.30
C PRO A 32 2.75 11.99 -20.23
N ASP A 33 3.56 12.15 -21.27
CA ASP A 33 3.83 11.13 -22.29
C ASP A 33 5.07 10.27 -21.96
N ALA A 34 5.51 10.25 -20.71
CA ALA A 34 6.65 9.46 -20.29
C ALA A 34 6.42 7.96 -20.56
N SER A 35 7.30 7.35 -21.37
CA SER A 35 7.29 5.91 -21.60
C SER A 35 7.70 5.14 -20.34
N GLY A 36 7.25 3.88 -20.21
CA GLY A 36 7.56 3.04 -19.04
C GLY A 36 9.07 2.93 -18.73
N LYS A 37 9.92 2.89 -19.77
CA LYS A 37 11.38 2.91 -19.60
C LYS A 37 11.89 4.19 -18.93
N LYS A 38 11.29 5.35 -19.22
CA LYS A 38 11.65 6.63 -18.58
C LYS A 38 11.12 6.67 -17.15
N ILE A 39 9.89 6.21 -16.93
CA ILE A 39 9.28 6.12 -15.58
C ILE A 39 10.15 5.27 -14.66
N LEU A 40 10.58 4.09 -15.10
CA LEU A 40 11.46 3.22 -14.31
C LEU A 40 12.83 3.84 -14.00
N LYS A 41 13.40 4.62 -14.92
CA LYS A 41 14.66 5.34 -14.66
C LYS A 41 14.49 6.39 -13.57
N VAL A 42 13.42 7.20 -13.65
CA VAL A 42 13.11 8.21 -12.63
C VAL A 42 12.79 7.53 -11.30
N SER A 43 12.02 6.44 -11.32
CA SER A 43 11.70 5.66 -10.13
C SER A 43 12.95 5.20 -9.37
N ARG A 44 13.91 4.61 -10.07
CA ARG A 44 15.19 4.17 -9.46
C ARG A 44 16.00 5.34 -8.91
N ALA A 45 16.00 6.48 -9.58
CA ALA A 45 16.66 7.69 -9.09
C ALA A 45 16.00 8.22 -7.81
N VAL A 46 14.67 8.21 -7.74
CA VAL A 46 13.91 8.60 -6.53
C VAL A 46 14.19 7.64 -5.38
N VAL A 47 14.18 6.31 -5.63
CA VAL A 47 14.49 5.31 -4.60
C VAL A 47 15.87 5.56 -3.99
N LEU A 48 16.89 5.79 -4.83
CA LEU A 48 18.25 6.05 -4.36
C LEU A 48 18.31 7.37 -3.56
N GLY A 49 17.76 8.46 -4.11
CA GLY A 49 17.81 9.77 -3.49
C GLY A 49 17.06 9.82 -2.15
N PHE A 50 15.83 9.29 -2.12
CA PHE A 50 15.01 9.25 -0.93
C PHE A 50 15.58 8.28 0.12
N GLY A 51 16.14 7.14 -0.30
CA GLY A 51 16.83 6.20 0.60
C GLY A 51 18.04 6.84 1.29
N CYS A 52 18.89 7.56 0.54
CA CYS A 52 20.01 8.30 1.11
C CYS A 52 19.54 9.41 2.09
N PHE A 53 18.50 10.15 1.71
CA PHE A 53 17.91 11.19 2.56
C PHE A 53 17.36 10.62 3.87
N MET A 54 16.59 9.54 3.80
CA MET A 54 16.00 8.88 4.96
C MET A 54 17.07 8.30 5.89
N GLY A 55 18.14 7.72 5.33
CA GLY A 55 19.30 7.26 6.11
C GLY A 55 20.00 8.40 6.85
N LEU A 56 20.23 9.53 6.17
CA LEU A 56 20.81 10.72 6.80
C LEU A 56 19.90 11.27 7.91
N LEU A 57 18.61 11.41 7.64
CA LEU A 57 17.62 11.90 8.59
C LEU A 57 17.53 10.99 9.82
N ALA A 58 17.55 9.66 9.63
CA ALA A 58 17.54 8.70 10.72
C ALA A 58 18.76 8.86 11.65
N VAL A 59 19.95 9.09 11.10
CA VAL A 59 21.17 9.35 11.91
C VAL A 59 21.03 10.66 12.69
N ILE A 60 20.50 11.72 12.06
CA ILE A 60 20.28 13.01 12.73
C ILE A 60 19.29 12.87 13.89
N LEU A 61 18.14 12.23 13.66
CA LEU A 61 17.11 12.03 14.68
C LEU A 61 17.61 11.15 15.83
N ASN A 62 18.40 10.12 15.52
CA ASN A 62 19.03 9.27 16.53
C ASN A 62 20.01 10.06 17.41
N LYS A 63 20.87 10.89 16.80
CA LYS A 63 21.79 11.77 17.55
C LYS A 63 21.07 12.87 18.34
N ALA A 64 19.92 13.34 17.86
CA ALA A 64 19.08 14.30 18.56
C ALA A 64 18.34 13.69 19.77
N GLY A 65 18.40 12.37 19.96
CA GLY A 65 17.76 11.68 21.08
C GLY A 65 16.25 11.49 20.92
N VAL A 66 15.73 11.55 19.68
CA VAL A 66 14.30 11.38 19.41
C VAL A 66 13.91 9.92 19.68
N SER A 67 12.94 9.72 20.57
CA SER A 67 12.42 8.39 20.87
C SER A 67 11.45 7.92 19.78
N LEU A 68 11.34 6.60 19.60
CA LEU A 68 10.33 6.02 18.70
C LEU A 68 8.91 6.45 19.08
N GLY A 69 8.60 6.50 20.38
CA GLY A 69 7.30 6.96 20.86
C GLY A 69 6.99 8.41 20.49
N TRP A 70 7.97 9.31 20.63
CA TRP A 70 7.82 10.70 20.19
C TRP A 70 7.54 10.76 18.70
N MET A 71 8.31 10.02 17.89
CA MET A 71 8.19 10.00 16.43
C MET A 71 6.82 9.48 15.96
N TYR A 72 6.34 8.37 16.54
CA TYR A 72 5.04 7.80 16.19
C TYR A 72 3.88 8.74 16.56
N LEU A 73 3.95 9.42 17.71
CA LEU A 73 2.91 10.36 18.11
C LEU A 73 2.96 11.66 17.30
N ALA A 74 4.16 12.18 16.99
CA ALA A 74 4.33 13.35 16.14
C ALA A 74 3.83 13.12 14.71
N MET A 75 4.03 11.90 14.17
CA MET A 75 3.48 11.50 12.87
C MET A 75 1.96 11.71 12.81
N GLY A 76 1.24 11.32 13.86
CA GLY A 76 -0.21 11.49 13.92
C GLY A 76 -0.64 12.96 13.92
N ILE A 77 0.14 13.86 14.52
CA ILE A 77 -0.13 15.32 14.48
C ILE A 77 0.04 15.85 13.07
N LEU A 78 1.14 15.48 12.40
CA LEU A 78 1.50 16.01 11.08
C LEU A 78 0.66 15.44 9.94
N ILE A 79 0.23 14.18 10.04
CA ILE A 79 -0.43 13.45 8.95
C ILE A 79 -1.92 13.19 9.25
N GLY A 80 -2.31 13.16 10.53
CA GLY A 80 -3.65 12.75 10.97
C GLY A 80 -4.80 13.58 10.39
N SER A 81 -4.57 14.86 10.09
CA SER A 81 -5.58 15.74 9.51
C SER A 81 -6.11 15.29 8.15
N ALA A 82 -5.36 14.48 7.39
CA ALA A 82 -5.78 13.95 6.09
C ALA A 82 -6.67 12.70 6.18
N VAL A 83 -6.70 12.01 7.33
CA VAL A 83 -7.39 10.73 7.51
C VAL A 83 -8.89 10.84 7.24
N LEU A 84 -9.57 11.77 7.91
CA LEU A 84 -11.01 11.99 7.70
C LEU A 84 -11.31 12.57 6.31
N PRO A 85 -10.52 13.52 5.78
CA PRO A 85 -10.66 13.96 4.40
C PRO A 85 -10.66 12.84 3.36
N ILE A 86 -9.69 11.94 3.43
CA ILE A 86 -9.60 10.79 2.51
C ILE A 86 -10.80 9.86 2.69
N ALA A 87 -11.18 9.55 3.93
CA ALA A 87 -12.35 8.71 4.20
C ALA A 87 -13.64 9.29 3.60
N PHE A 88 -13.86 10.60 3.72
CA PHE A 88 -15.02 11.28 3.13
C PHE A 88 -15.00 11.25 1.61
N MET A 89 -13.85 11.49 0.96
CA MET A 89 -13.75 11.40 -0.51
C MET A 89 -14.08 10.00 -1.05
N LEU A 90 -13.80 8.94 -0.28
CA LEU A 90 -14.09 7.56 -0.68
C LEU A 90 -15.53 7.13 -0.40
N LEU A 91 -16.15 7.64 0.67
CA LEU A 91 -17.43 7.14 1.17
C LEU A 91 -18.61 8.09 0.92
N TRP A 92 -18.36 9.39 0.76
CA TRP A 92 -19.38 10.42 0.72
C TRP A 92 -19.43 11.14 -0.63
N ARG A 93 -20.53 10.92 -1.36
CA ARG A 93 -20.74 11.44 -2.72
C ARG A 93 -20.63 12.94 -2.88
N LYS A 94 -20.97 13.68 -1.83
CA LYS A 94 -21.02 15.15 -1.86
C LYS A 94 -19.75 15.79 -1.30
N ALA A 95 -18.77 14.96 -0.89
CA ALA A 95 -17.50 15.45 -0.39
C ALA A 95 -16.78 16.25 -1.47
N ASN A 96 -16.36 17.48 -1.12
CA ASN A 96 -15.78 18.39 -2.09
C ASN A 96 -14.26 18.46 -2.01
N ALA A 97 -13.61 18.67 -3.16
CA ALA A 97 -12.16 18.71 -3.24
C ALA A 97 -11.55 19.86 -2.42
N ILE A 98 -12.21 21.03 -2.42
CA ILE A 98 -11.75 22.22 -1.69
C ILE A 98 -11.74 21.97 -0.18
N GLY A 99 -12.81 21.39 0.36
CA GLY A 99 -12.91 21.06 1.78
C GLY A 99 -11.91 19.98 2.18
N ALA A 100 -11.63 19.01 1.32
CA ALA A 100 -10.61 18.00 1.57
C ALA A 100 -9.22 18.62 1.72
N ILE A 101 -8.84 19.52 0.80
CA ILE A 101 -7.55 20.23 0.83
C ILE A 101 -7.47 21.16 2.04
N LEU A 102 -8.49 21.99 2.27
CA LEU A 102 -8.54 22.91 3.40
C LEU A 102 -8.52 22.16 4.73
N GLY A 103 -9.29 21.07 4.85
CA GLY A 103 -9.31 20.24 6.05
C GLY A 103 -7.94 19.63 6.34
N ALA A 104 -7.28 19.04 5.35
CA ALA A 104 -5.95 18.47 5.53
C ALA A 104 -4.92 19.53 5.97
N ILE A 105 -4.89 20.69 5.31
CA ILE A 105 -3.89 21.75 5.59
C ILE A 105 -4.20 22.45 6.91
N ILE A 106 -5.41 22.99 7.08
CA ILE A 106 -5.78 23.76 8.28
C ILE A 106 -5.77 22.85 9.50
N GLY A 107 -6.23 21.60 9.38
CA GLY A 107 -6.19 20.64 10.47
C GLY A 107 -4.77 20.37 10.95
N CYS A 108 -3.82 20.18 10.03
CA CYS A 108 -2.40 19.98 10.37
C CYS A 108 -1.85 21.21 11.11
N VAL A 109 -2.08 22.41 10.58
CA VAL A 109 -1.63 23.68 11.18
C VAL A 109 -2.20 23.86 12.58
N LEU A 110 -3.51 23.65 12.77
CA LEU A 110 -4.16 23.75 14.08
C LEU A 110 -3.66 22.68 15.05
N GLY A 111 -3.39 21.46 14.57
CA GLY A 111 -2.80 20.38 15.35
C GLY A 111 -1.41 20.74 15.88
N VAL A 112 -0.53 21.26 15.01
CA VAL A 112 0.82 21.71 15.39
C VAL A 112 0.76 22.90 16.36
N ILE A 113 -0.10 23.89 16.10
CA ILE A 113 -0.29 25.03 17.01
C ILE A 113 -0.73 24.52 18.39
N THR A 114 -1.76 23.68 18.44
CA THR A 114 -2.28 23.13 19.70
C THR A 114 -1.20 22.35 20.44
N TRP A 115 -0.46 21.49 19.75
CA TRP A 115 0.63 20.72 20.33
C TRP A 115 1.67 21.61 21.02
N LEU A 116 2.14 22.65 20.33
CA LEU A 116 3.15 23.57 20.86
C LEU A 116 2.61 24.50 21.96
N VAL A 117 1.37 24.97 21.82
CA VAL A 117 0.71 25.83 22.82
C VAL A 117 0.47 25.06 24.11
N VAL A 118 -0.12 23.85 24.04
CA VAL A 118 -0.34 23.00 25.22
C VAL A 118 1.00 22.66 25.89
N THR A 119 2.03 22.33 25.09
CA THR A 119 3.39 22.13 25.62
C THR A 119 3.88 23.35 26.41
N LYS A 120 3.73 24.56 25.84
CA LYS A 120 4.18 25.80 26.47
C LYS A 120 3.40 26.14 27.73
N VAL A 121 2.08 25.93 27.72
CA VAL A 121 1.18 26.23 28.84
C VAL A 121 1.42 25.28 30.01
N GLU A 122 1.55 23.97 29.76
CA GLU A 122 1.71 22.98 30.83
C GLU A 122 3.12 22.94 31.40
N TYR A 123 4.15 23.08 30.55
CA TYR A 123 5.54 22.85 30.95
C TYR A 123 6.42 24.10 30.92
N GLY A 124 5.90 25.25 30.49
CA GLY A 124 6.63 26.53 30.44
C GLY A 124 7.76 26.61 29.41
N ARG A 125 8.13 25.51 28.73
CA ARG A 125 9.22 25.41 27.76
C ARG A 125 8.88 24.44 26.63
N ILE A 126 9.41 24.69 25.44
CA ILE A 126 9.25 23.84 24.27
C ILE A 126 10.60 23.21 23.95
N ASN A 127 10.71 21.90 24.17
CA ASN A 127 11.86 21.09 23.79
C ASN A 127 11.43 19.64 23.53
N LEU A 128 12.38 18.77 23.17
CA LEU A 128 12.08 17.38 22.83
C LEU A 128 11.39 16.60 23.97
N ASP A 129 11.79 16.85 25.21
CA ASP A 129 11.21 16.21 26.40
C ASP A 129 9.77 16.67 26.63
N THR A 130 9.50 17.97 26.59
CA THR A 130 8.15 18.51 26.89
C THR A 130 7.16 18.26 25.76
N THR A 131 7.61 18.35 24.51
CA THR A 131 6.77 18.04 23.34
C THR A 131 6.40 16.55 23.26
N GLY A 132 7.25 15.67 23.83
CA GLY A 132 7.03 14.23 23.90
C GLY A 132 6.07 13.75 24.98
N ARG A 133 5.51 14.65 25.78
CA ARG A 133 4.58 14.28 26.85
C ARG A 133 3.21 13.94 26.28
N ASN A 134 2.53 13.02 26.96
CA ASN A 134 1.26 12.45 26.49
C ASN A 134 0.17 13.52 26.30
N ALA A 135 0.07 14.50 27.21
CA ALA A 135 -0.98 15.51 27.13
C ALA A 135 -0.86 16.43 25.89
N PRO A 136 0.31 17.07 25.62
CA PRO A 136 0.49 17.82 24.38
C PRO A 136 0.32 16.97 23.12
N MET A 137 0.86 15.75 23.12
CA MET A 137 0.75 14.84 21.97
C MET A 137 -0.71 14.48 21.70
N LEU A 138 -1.48 14.14 22.74
CA LEU A 138 -2.90 13.81 22.62
C LEU A 138 -3.70 15.01 22.11
N ALA A 139 -3.49 16.20 22.68
CA ALA A 139 -4.19 17.41 22.26
C ALA A 139 -3.92 17.75 20.79
N GLY A 140 -2.65 17.72 20.37
CA GLY A 140 -2.27 17.96 18.99
C GLY A 140 -2.87 16.94 18.01
N ASN A 141 -2.84 15.66 18.36
CA ASN A 141 -3.40 14.59 17.53
C ASN A 141 -4.92 14.72 17.37
N LEU A 142 -5.64 14.95 18.48
CA LEU A 142 -7.09 15.11 18.47
C LEU A 142 -7.49 16.33 17.64
N VAL A 143 -6.84 17.48 17.85
CA VAL A 143 -7.15 18.68 17.07
C VAL A 143 -6.84 18.44 15.59
N SER A 144 -5.70 17.86 15.25
CA SER A 144 -5.33 17.58 13.86
C SER A 144 -6.39 16.77 13.12
N ILE A 145 -6.79 15.62 13.67
CA ILE A 145 -7.77 14.72 13.05
C ILE A 145 -9.16 15.36 13.03
N LEU A 146 -9.65 15.84 14.18
CA LEU A 146 -11.04 16.29 14.31
C LEU A 146 -11.30 17.58 13.54
N THR A 147 -10.38 18.54 13.56
CA THR A 147 -10.56 19.78 12.81
C THR A 147 -10.42 19.55 11.31
N GLY A 148 -9.52 18.66 10.87
CA GLY A 148 -9.42 18.31 9.46
C GLY A 148 -10.71 17.69 8.92
N GLY A 149 -11.32 16.77 9.69
CA GLY A 149 -12.62 16.21 9.37
C GLY A 149 -13.75 17.24 9.44
N ALA A 150 -13.81 18.05 10.49
CA ALA A 150 -14.86 19.05 10.67
C ALA A 150 -14.86 20.08 9.53
N ILE A 151 -13.69 20.60 9.15
CA ILE A 151 -13.56 21.55 8.04
C ILE A 151 -14.02 20.91 6.73
N HIS A 152 -13.56 19.70 6.41
CA HIS A 152 -14.00 19.02 5.20
C HIS A 152 -15.52 18.77 5.20
N ALA A 153 -16.09 18.37 6.33
CA ALA A 153 -17.52 18.16 6.47
C ALA A 153 -18.32 19.44 6.26
N VAL A 154 -17.95 20.52 6.95
CA VAL A 154 -18.62 21.83 6.83
C VAL A 154 -18.54 22.34 5.39
N CYS A 155 -17.36 22.32 4.78
CA CYS A 155 -17.19 22.72 3.38
C CYS A 155 -18.05 21.87 2.44
N SER A 156 -18.16 20.56 2.66
CA SER A 156 -18.95 19.65 1.83
C SER A 156 -20.46 19.83 2.02
N PHE A 157 -20.91 20.25 3.20
CA PHE A 157 -22.31 20.62 3.41
C PHE A 157 -22.66 21.98 2.78
N LEU A 158 -21.74 22.96 2.83
CA LEU A 158 -21.94 24.29 2.26
C LEU A 158 -21.82 24.30 0.73
N TRP A 159 -20.86 23.56 0.19
CA TRP A 159 -20.58 23.49 -1.25
C TRP A 159 -20.45 22.02 -1.70
N PRO A 160 -21.56 21.26 -1.70
CA PRO A 160 -21.52 19.85 -2.07
C PRO A 160 -21.05 19.67 -3.51
N GLN A 161 -20.16 18.69 -3.73
CA GLN A 161 -19.70 18.29 -5.05
C GLN A 161 -20.13 16.85 -5.30
N ASP A 162 -21.12 16.63 -6.16
CA ASP A 162 -21.59 15.27 -6.50
C ASP A 162 -20.55 14.56 -7.40
N TYR A 163 -19.66 13.79 -6.80
CA TYR A 163 -18.62 13.05 -7.52
C TYR A 163 -19.19 11.78 -8.20
N ASP A 164 -18.76 11.53 -9.44
CA ASP A 164 -19.05 10.30 -10.18
C ASP A 164 -17.86 9.34 -10.13
N TRP A 165 -18.01 8.23 -9.40
CA TRP A 165 -16.94 7.23 -9.26
C TRP A 165 -16.75 6.36 -10.49
N ASP A 166 -17.62 6.40 -11.50
CA ASP A 166 -17.33 5.69 -12.76
C ASP A 166 -16.11 6.27 -13.48
N THR A 167 -15.75 7.51 -13.16
CA THR A 167 -14.51 8.12 -13.64
C THR A 167 -13.24 7.42 -13.12
N THR A 168 -13.26 6.83 -11.92
CA THR A 168 -12.08 6.15 -11.37
C THR A 168 -11.72 4.88 -12.14
N LYS A 169 -12.71 4.24 -12.78
CA LYS A 169 -12.52 3.09 -13.69
C LYS A 169 -11.76 3.46 -14.97
N LYS A 170 -11.67 4.75 -15.30
CA LYS A 170 -11.01 5.27 -16.52
C LYS A 170 -9.56 5.70 -16.27
N ILE A 171 -9.06 5.62 -15.04
CA ILE A 171 -7.66 5.96 -14.71
C ILE A 171 -6.74 4.97 -15.43
N THR A 172 -5.87 5.49 -16.31
CA THR A 172 -4.98 4.68 -17.15
C THR A 172 -3.85 4.10 -16.32
N MET A 173 -3.98 2.82 -15.96
CA MET A 173 -2.90 2.00 -15.41
C MET A 173 -1.80 1.87 -16.47
N VAL A 174 -0.54 2.14 -16.09
CA VAL A 174 0.62 2.06 -17.01
C VAL A 174 0.99 0.62 -17.33
N GLU A 175 0.69 -0.29 -16.41
CA GLU A 175 0.79 -1.72 -16.61
C GLU A 175 -0.63 -2.28 -16.65
N LYS A 176 -1.08 -2.72 -17.84
CA LYS A 176 -2.24 -3.60 -17.96
C LYS A 176 -1.81 -4.98 -17.46
N GLU A 177 -1.67 -5.15 -16.15
CA GLU A 177 -1.82 -6.50 -15.60
C GLU A 177 -3.26 -6.92 -15.92
N ASN A 178 -3.39 -8.01 -16.67
CA ASN A 178 -4.70 -8.67 -16.77
C ASN A 178 -5.06 -9.05 -15.35
N SER A 179 -6.12 -8.45 -14.79
CA SER A 179 -6.58 -8.78 -13.46
C SER A 179 -6.78 -10.29 -13.39
N GLU A 180 -6.02 -10.97 -12.53
CA GLU A 180 -6.14 -12.42 -12.31
C GLU A 180 -7.51 -12.79 -11.71
N LEU A 181 -8.26 -11.78 -11.26
CA LEU A 181 -9.60 -11.93 -10.71
C LEU A 181 -10.62 -12.19 -11.82
N PRO A 182 -11.49 -13.20 -11.65
CA PRO A 182 -12.52 -13.50 -12.64
C PRO A 182 -13.51 -12.34 -12.78
N ALA A 183 -14.03 -12.16 -14.00
CA ALA A 183 -14.88 -11.01 -14.36
C ALA A 183 -16.14 -10.87 -13.50
N ASP A 184 -16.55 -11.94 -12.82
CA ASP A 184 -17.69 -11.95 -11.91
C ASP A 184 -17.41 -11.24 -10.56
N GLU A 185 -16.15 -11.05 -10.18
CA GLU A 185 -15.77 -10.24 -9.01
C GLU A 185 -16.05 -8.75 -9.21
N PHE A 186 -15.99 -8.28 -10.46
CA PHE A 186 -16.27 -6.89 -10.81
C PHE A 186 -17.77 -6.59 -10.96
N LYS A 187 -18.66 -7.54 -10.66
CA LYS A 187 -20.12 -7.32 -10.67
C LYS A 187 -20.52 -6.33 -9.59
N GLU A 188 -21.31 -5.34 -9.97
CA GLU A 188 -21.76 -4.24 -9.11
C GLU A 188 -22.46 -4.73 -7.83
N GLU A 189 -23.21 -5.84 -7.91
CA GLU A 189 -23.85 -6.46 -6.75
C GLU A 189 -22.83 -6.93 -5.70
N LYS A 190 -21.75 -7.62 -6.13
CA LYS A 190 -20.68 -8.07 -5.23
C LYS A 190 -19.94 -6.88 -4.62
N LEU A 191 -19.64 -5.86 -5.42
CA LEU A 191 -18.98 -4.63 -4.96
C LEU A 191 -19.81 -3.89 -3.91
N THR A 192 -21.13 -3.81 -4.12
CA THR A 192 -22.05 -3.15 -3.17
C THR A 192 -22.13 -3.93 -1.85
N LYS A 193 -22.20 -5.26 -1.92
CA LYS A 193 -22.18 -6.13 -0.74
C LYS A 193 -20.86 -6.02 0.02
N ALA A 194 -19.73 -6.01 -0.69
CA ALA A 194 -18.41 -5.82 -0.10
C ALA A 194 -18.28 -4.44 0.57
N LYS A 195 -18.74 -3.36 -0.09
CA LYS A 195 -18.78 -2.02 0.48
C LYS A 195 -19.59 -1.98 1.78
N ALA A 196 -20.79 -2.55 1.79
CA ALA A 196 -21.64 -2.58 2.98
C ALA A 196 -20.98 -3.36 4.13
N TRP A 197 -20.32 -4.48 3.82
CA TRP A 197 -19.56 -5.26 4.80
C TRP A 197 -18.41 -4.45 5.40
N ILE A 198 -17.59 -3.81 4.55
CA ILE A 198 -16.45 -2.98 4.97
C ILE A 198 -16.92 -1.82 5.84
N ILE A 199 -17.98 -1.12 5.46
CA ILE A 199 -18.50 0.00 6.25
C ILE A 199 -19.03 -0.50 7.60
N LYS A 200 -19.82 -1.57 7.63
CA LYS A 200 -20.40 -2.11 8.86
C LYS A 200 -19.32 -2.49 9.87
N TRP A 201 -18.36 -3.31 9.44
CA TRP A 201 -17.30 -3.79 10.33
C TRP A 201 -16.24 -2.72 10.60
N GLY A 202 -15.90 -1.89 9.62
CA GLY A 202 -14.97 -0.78 9.79
C GLY A 202 -15.47 0.22 10.83
N VAL A 203 -16.68 0.76 10.64
CA VAL A 203 -17.28 1.71 11.61
C VAL A 203 -17.52 1.05 12.97
N GLY A 204 -18.06 -0.18 12.98
CA GLY A 204 -18.29 -0.91 14.23
C GLY A 204 -17.00 -1.13 15.02
N PHE A 205 -15.94 -1.56 14.35
CA PHE A 205 -14.63 -1.77 14.96
C PHE A 205 -14.00 -0.46 15.43
N THR A 206 -14.09 0.62 14.65
CA THR A 206 -13.63 1.95 15.07
C THR A 206 -14.36 2.42 16.33
N VAL A 207 -15.69 2.29 16.41
CA VAL A 207 -16.46 2.67 17.61
C VAL A 207 -16.02 1.84 18.82
N VAL A 208 -15.84 0.53 18.64
CA VAL A 208 -15.41 -0.35 19.72
C VAL A 208 -14.00 0.03 20.22
N ILE A 209 -13.03 0.14 19.31
CA ILE A 209 -11.61 0.31 19.68
C ILE A 209 -11.26 1.74 20.05
N VAL A 210 -11.82 2.75 19.38
CA VAL A 210 -11.45 4.16 19.58
C VAL A 210 -12.31 4.83 20.65
N ILE A 211 -13.56 4.40 20.83
CA ILE A 211 -14.51 5.06 21.74
C ILE A 211 -14.80 4.17 22.95
N LEU A 212 -15.45 3.02 22.72
CA LEU A 212 -16.00 2.20 23.78
C LEU A 212 -14.90 1.62 24.68
N TRP A 213 -13.82 1.10 24.08
CA TRP A 213 -12.74 0.46 24.82
C TRP A 213 -11.98 1.45 25.72
N PRO A 214 -11.52 2.63 25.26
CA PRO A 214 -10.93 3.63 26.15
C PRO A 214 -11.90 4.08 27.24
N LEU A 215 -13.17 4.35 26.90
CA LEU A 215 -14.19 4.76 27.88
C LEU A 215 -14.36 3.73 29.00
N LEU A 216 -14.37 2.44 28.69
CA LEU A 216 -14.48 1.36 29.67
C LEU A 216 -13.23 1.26 30.57
N THR A 217 -12.08 1.73 30.11
CA THR A 217 -10.84 1.74 30.90
C THR A 217 -10.67 2.98 31.79
N LEU A 218 -11.40 4.06 31.53
CA LEU A 218 -11.30 5.30 32.32
C LEU A 218 -11.57 5.11 33.84
N PRO A 219 -12.59 4.33 34.26
CA PRO A 219 -12.85 4.13 35.68
C PRO A 219 -11.76 3.36 36.41
N ALA A 220 -10.87 2.65 35.69
CA ALA A 220 -9.82 1.85 36.29
C ALA A 220 -8.69 2.69 36.91
N GLY A 221 -8.56 3.97 36.53
CA GLY A 221 -7.54 4.88 37.08
C GLY A 221 -6.12 4.34 36.92
N GLU A 222 -5.36 4.28 38.02
CA GLU A 222 -4.03 3.67 38.03
C GLU A 222 -4.11 2.15 37.95
N PHE A 223 -3.52 1.56 36.90
CA PHE A 223 -3.58 0.12 36.68
C PHE A 223 -2.75 -0.61 37.74
N GLY A 224 -3.42 -1.38 38.60
CA GLY A 224 -2.75 -2.32 39.49
C GLY A 224 -1.98 -3.38 38.69
N LEU A 225 -0.95 -3.98 39.30
CA LEU A 225 -0.05 -4.94 38.64
C LEU A 225 -0.80 -6.07 37.93
N GLY A 226 -1.84 -6.65 38.55
CA GLY A 226 -2.63 -7.72 37.97
C GLY A 226 -3.44 -7.29 36.74
N TYR A 227 -4.03 -6.09 36.78
CA TYR A 227 -4.78 -5.53 35.65
C TYR A 227 -3.88 -5.16 34.48
N PHE A 228 -2.72 -4.56 34.76
CA PHE A 228 -1.70 -4.31 33.74
C PHE A 228 -1.18 -5.60 33.10
N THR A 229 -0.90 -6.63 33.92
CA THR A 229 -0.43 -7.93 33.44
C THR A 229 -1.47 -8.61 32.54
N PHE A 230 -2.74 -8.56 32.91
CA PHE A 230 -3.84 -9.06 32.09
C PHE A 230 -3.86 -8.42 30.69
N TRP A 231 -3.76 -7.09 30.62
CA TRP A 231 -3.71 -6.38 29.34
C TRP A 231 -2.45 -6.66 28.53
N ALA A 232 -1.29 -6.77 29.20
CA ALA A 232 -0.04 -7.15 28.56
C ALA A 232 -0.16 -8.55 27.91
N VAL A 233 -0.79 -9.51 28.61
CA VAL A 233 -1.06 -10.85 28.06
C VAL A 233 -1.99 -10.79 26.86
N ILE A 234 -3.09 -10.02 26.92
CA ILE A 234 -3.98 -9.84 25.76
C ILE A 234 -3.23 -9.28 24.55
N ALA A 235 -2.39 -8.26 24.76
CA ALA A 235 -1.60 -7.66 23.67
C ALA A 235 -0.62 -8.66 23.05
N ILE A 236 0.04 -9.49 23.88
CA ILE A 236 0.95 -10.55 23.41
C ILE A 236 0.20 -11.62 22.61
N VAL A 237 -0.96 -12.09 23.12
CA VAL A 237 -1.79 -13.08 22.44
C VAL A 237 -2.28 -12.54 21.11
N TRP A 238 -2.80 -11.30 21.09
CA TRP A 238 -3.25 -10.64 19.88
C TRP A 238 -2.12 -10.54 18.85
N GLY A 239 -0.93 -10.07 19.26
CA GLY A 239 0.24 -9.97 18.40
C GLY A 239 0.70 -11.32 17.85
N THR A 240 0.64 -12.36 18.67
CA THR A 240 1.06 -13.72 18.30
C THR A 240 0.08 -14.36 17.32
N VAL A 241 -1.22 -14.26 17.57
CA VAL A 241 -2.27 -14.75 16.67
C VAL A 241 -2.23 -14.00 15.35
N GLY A 242 -2.13 -12.66 15.39
CA GLY A 242 -2.00 -11.84 14.18
C GLY A 242 -0.77 -12.21 13.35
N SER A 243 0.37 -12.41 13.99
CA SER A 243 1.60 -12.87 13.33
C SER A 243 1.42 -14.25 12.67
N ALA A 244 0.83 -15.21 13.39
CA ALA A 244 0.56 -16.53 12.86
C ALA A 244 -0.34 -16.49 11.63
N VAL A 245 -1.41 -15.67 11.65
CA VAL A 245 -2.31 -15.50 10.50
C VAL A 245 -1.59 -14.84 9.33
N ILE A 246 -0.86 -13.74 9.53
CA ILE A 246 -0.16 -13.02 8.46
C ILE A 246 0.93 -13.88 7.80
N ILE A 247 1.55 -14.78 8.57
CA ILE A 247 2.56 -15.71 8.03
C ILE A 247 1.92 -16.92 7.34
N ALA A 248 0.95 -17.57 7.98
CA ALA A 248 0.40 -18.84 7.50
C ALA A 248 -0.62 -18.66 6.37
N LEU A 249 -1.48 -17.65 6.44
CA LEU A 249 -2.60 -17.50 5.51
C LEU A 249 -2.15 -17.27 4.06
N PRO A 250 -1.18 -16.37 3.76
CA PRO A 250 -0.67 -16.24 2.39
C PRO A 250 0.01 -17.50 1.87
N LEU A 251 0.69 -18.27 2.75
CA LEU A 251 1.32 -19.54 2.38
C LEU A 251 0.27 -20.61 2.04
N MET A 252 -0.84 -20.64 2.79
CA MET A 252 -1.96 -21.56 2.52
C MET A 252 -2.68 -21.19 1.23
N GLU A 253 -2.98 -19.90 1.01
CA GLU A 253 -3.64 -19.42 -0.21
C GLU A 253 -2.78 -19.62 -1.46
N SER A 254 -1.45 -19.43 -1.33
CA SER A 254 -0.51 -19.59 -2.45
C SER A 254 0.01 -21.01 -2.63
N TRP A 255 -0.48 -21.98 -1.84
CA TRP A 255 0.11 -23.33 -1.78
C TRP A 255 0.06 -24.06 -3.12
N GLU A 256 -1.06 -23.97 -3.85
CA GLU A 256 -1.20 -24.57 -5.18
C GLU A 256 -0.22 -23.96 -6.20
N THR A 257 -0.01 -22.65 -6.14
CA THR A 257 0.97 -21.94 -6.98
C THR A 257 2.40 -22.35 -6.63
N ILE A 258 2.72 -22.43 -5.34
CA ILE A 258 4.04 -22.89 -4.86
C ILE A 258 4.30 -24.32 -5.33
N GLN A 259 3.32 -25.23 -5.19
CA GLN A 259 3.42 -26.59 -5.71
C GLN A 259 3.62 -26.60 -7.22
N SER A 260 2.90 -25.77 -7.97
CA SER A 260 3.02 -25.67 -9.43
C SER A 260 4.41 -25.18 -9.86
N VAL A 261 4.99 -24.21 -9.14
CA VAL A 261 6.35 -23.72 -9.40
C VAL A 261 7.39 -24.79 -9.03
N CYS A 262 7.25 -25.44 -7.87
CA CYS A 262 8.14 -26.51 -7.45
C CYS A 262 8.09 -27.69 -8.43
N LEU A 263 6.89 -28.14 -8.83
CA LEU A 263 6.73 -29.17 -9.85
C LEU A 263 7.33 -28.70 -11.17
N GLY A 264 7.01 -27.50 -11.67
CA GLY A 264 7.59 -26.96 -12.90
C GLY A 264 9.12 -26.75 -12.89
N MET A 265 9.76 -26.67 -11.72
CA MET A 265 11.22 -26.67 -11.59
C MET A 265 11.82 -28.06 -11.78
N PHE A 266 11.08 -29.13 -11.45
CA PHE A 266 11.56 -30.51 -11.51
C PHE A 266 11.02 -31.28 -12.72
N THR A 267 9.85 -30.93 -13.23
CA THR A 267 9.24 -31.50 -14.43
C THR A 267 9.24 -30.45 -15.54
N ASN A 268 9.84 -30.78 -16.68
CA ASN A 268 9.91 -29.95 -17.89
C ASN A 268 8.54 -29.81 -18.60
N ASP A 269 7.44 -30.06 -17.89
CA ASP A 269 6.10 -30.25 -18.43
C ASP A 269 5.61 -29.03 -19.19
N ARG A 270 5.94 -27.82 -18.73
CA ARG A 270 5.56 -26.57 -19.41
C ARG A 270 6.34 -26.34 -20.71
N LEU A 271 7.53 -26.90 -20.82
CA LEU A 271 8.33 -26.93 -22.06
C LEU A 271 7.76 -27.98 -23.02
N MET A 272 7.46 -29.17 -22.50
CA MET A 272 6.84 -30.25 -23.29
C MET A 272 5.47 -29.86 -23.83
N GLU A 273 4.62 -29.21 -23.02
CA GLU A 273 3.29 -28.74 -23.42
C GLU A 273 3.37 -27.67 -24.52
N LYS A 274 4.35 -26.75 -24.45
CA LYS A 274 4.60 -25.79 -25.54
C LYS A 274 5.13 -26.44 -26.81
N VAL A 275 5.99 -27.46 -26.68
CA VAL A 275 6.51 -28.23 -27.81
C VAL A 275 5.39 -29.03 -28.48
N GLU A 276 4.50 -29.63 -27.69
CA GLU A 276 3.31 -30.36 -28.16
C GLU A 276 2.35 -29.42 -28.91
N GLU A 277 2.05 -28.24 -28.35
CA GLU A 277 1.19 -27.24 -28.99
C GLU A 277 1.79 -26.74 -30.32
N MET A 278 3.11 -26.48 -30.35
CA MET A 278 3.81 -26.13 -31.59
C MET A 278 3.74 -27.25 -32.63
N ASN A 279 3.94 -28.50 -32.23
CA ASN A 279 3.85 -29.66 -33.13
C ASN A 279 2.44 -29.81 -33.72
N ILE A 280 1.38 -29.63 -32.92
CA ILE A 280 0.00 -29.71 -33.40
C ILE A 280 -0.29 -28.60 -34.42
N ARG A 281 0.13 -27.36 -34.14
CA ARG A 281 -0.03 -26.24 -35.08
C ARG A 281 0.73 -26.48 -36.38
N LEU A 282 1.96 -26.96 -36.30
CA LEU A 282 2.78 -27.29 -37.46
C LEU A 282 2.12 -28.38 -38.31
N HIS A 283 1.64 -29.46 -37.68
CA HIS A 283 0.98 -30.56 -38.37
C HIS A 283 -0.32 -30.12 -39.05
N THR A 284 -1.10 -29.25 -38.39
CA THR A 284 -2.32 -28.66 -38.97
C THR A 284 -2.01 -27.81 -40.20
N ILE A 285 -0.92 -27.02 -40.18
CA ILE A 285 -0.47 -26.22 -41.32
C ILE A 285 -0.01 -27.11 -42.48
N LEU A 286 0.74 -28.18 -42.19
CA LEU A 286 1.20 -29.14 -43.20
C LEU A 286 0.03 -29.84 -43.90
N LEU A 287 -1.03 -30.20 -43.18
CA LEU A 287 -2.23 -30.80 -43.76
C LEU A 287 -3.07 -29.80 -44.57
N ALA A 288 -3.08 -28.52 -44.17
CA ALA A 288 -3.86 -27.48 -44.84
C ALA A 288 -3.20 -26.94 -46.12
N ILE A 289 -1.86 -27.05 -46.25
CA ILE A 289 -1.09 -26.47 -47.36
C ILE A 289 -0.12 -27.53 -47.92
N PRO A 290 -0.42 -28.16 -49.08
CA PRO A 290 0.42 -29.21 -49.67
C PRO A 290 1.86 -28.76 -50.00
N GLU A 291 2.04 -27.47 -50.31
CA GLU A 291 3.36 -26.89 -50.62
C GLU A 291 4.23 -26.70 -49.37
N ALA A 292 3.62 -26.53 -48.18
CA ALA A 292 4.33 -26.30 -46.93
C ALA A 292 5.17 -27.52 -46.49
N GLU A 293 4.72 -28.72 -46.83
CA GLU A 293 5.45 -29.96 -46.55
C GLU A 293 6.77 -30.03 -47.33
N SER A 294 6.75 -29.66 -48.61
CA SER A 294 7.95 -29.62 -49.45
C SER A 294 8.99 -28.61 -48.96
N ILE A 295 8.54 -27.43 -48.51
CA ILE A 295 9.38 -26.36 -47.98
C ILE A 295 9.99 -26.80 -46.63
N TYR A 296 9.19 -27.44 -45.77
CA TYR A 296 9.66 -27.95 -44.48
C TYR A 296 10.77 -29.01 -44.66
N PHE A 297 10.60 -29.96 -45.59
CA PHE A 297 11.65 -30.95 -45.86
C PHE A 297 12.94 -30.32 -46.43
N LEU A 298 12.82 -29.32 -47.31
CA LEU A 298 13.97 -28.59 -47.85
C LEU A 298 14.75 -27.80 -46.77
N GLU A 299 14.05 -27.14 -45.85
CA GLU A 299 14.67 -26.45 -44.72
C GLU A 299 15.30 -27.43 -43.74
N LYS A 300 14.65 -28.57 -43.48
CA LYS A 300 15.18 -29.63 -42.62
C LYS A 300 16.46 -30.23 -43.19
N GLU A 301 16.54 -30.47 -44.49
CA GLU A 301 17.77 -30.92 -45.15
C GLU A 301 18.88 -29.85 -45.10
N LYS A 302 18.55 -28.57 -45.27
CA LYS A 302 19.52 -27.48 -45.13
C LYS A 302 20.07 -27.38 -43.71
N ALA A 303 19.21 -27.53 -42.70
CA ALA A 303 19.62 -27.53 -41.30
C ALA A 303 20.55 -28.72 -40.99
N LYS A 304 20.20 -29.91 -41.48
CA LYS A 304 21.01 -31.13 -41.29
C LYS A 304 22.39 -31.02 -41.95
N LYS A 305 22.47 -30.47 -43.16
CA LYS A 305 23.75 -30.18 -43.82
C LYS A 305 24.59 -29.15 -43.06
N LYS A 306 23.94 -28.16 -42.43
CA LYS A 306 24.64 -27.15 -41.63
C LYS A 306 25.24 -27.74 -40.35
N GLU A 307 24.50 -28.60 -39.65
CA GLU A 307 24.99 -29.34 -38.48
C GLU A 307 26.13 -30.32 -38.84
N GLU A 308 26.05 -31.01 -39.97
CA GLU A 308 27.13 -31.88 -40.46
C GLU A 308 28.40 -31.09 -40.81
N THR A 309 28.26 -29.84 -41.28
CA THR A 309 29.40 -28.96 -41.60
C THR A 309 30.04 -28.38 -40.33
N GLU A 310 29.25 -28.09 -39.29
CA GLU A 310 29.74 -27.62 -37.97
C GLU A 310 30.42 -28.72 -37.15
N HIS A 311 30.10 -30.01 -37.38
CA HIS A 311 30.77 -31.14 -36.73
C HIS A 311 32.10 -31.57 -37.37
N LEU A 312 32.41 -31.07 -38.57
CA LEU A 312 33.64 -31.35 -39.33
C LEU A 312 34.70 -30.23 -39.25
N ALA A 313 34.42 -29.16 -38.51
CA ALA A 313 35.33 -28.03 -38.23
C ALA A 313 35.80 -28.05 -36.77
#